data_AF-A0A0N4ZVT7-F1
#
_entry.id   AF-A0A0N4ZVT7-F1
#
_cell.length_a   1.000
_cell.length_b   1.000
_cell.length_c   1.000
_cell.angle_alpha   90.00
_cell.angle_beta   90.00
_cell.angle_gamma   90.00
#
_symmetry.space_group_name_H-M   'P 1'
#
loop_
_entity.id
_entity.type
_entity.pdbx_description
1 polymer ?
#
loop_
_entity_poly.entity_id
_entity_poly.type
_entity_poly.pdbx_seq_one_letter_code
_entity_poly.pdbx_strand_id
1 'polypeptide(L)'
;MKSVIISFAIFSFMISSTFAATCSVMASSGYCVNSVYRSVMCSSCSTECNTVGGDAACTVATASTSCTDEATNCASLKYLCTNATYKTLLSQRCQATCNTCGGSAATTTTTGAATTTTTSSSATTTVDSSATTTTTESTTTTTTV
;
A
#
# COMPACT_ATOMS: atom_id res chain seq x y z
N MET A 1 -45.23 22.85 23.45
CA MET A 1 -45.02 21.57 22.72
C MET A 1 -44.51 21.79 21.29
N LYS A 2 -45.17 22.61 20.45
CA LYS A 2 -44.65 22.97 19.11
C LYS A 2 -43.23 23.57 19.11
N SER A 3 -42.89 24.43 20.08
CA SER A 3 -41.56 25.05 20.18
C SER A 3 -40.43 24.09 20.58
N VAL A 4 -40.75 22.97 21.24
CA VAL A 4 -39.76 21.95 21.64
C VAL A 4 -39.41 21.03 20.47
N ILE A 5 -40.38 20.77 19.60
CA ILE A 5 -40.22 19.95 18.40
C ILE A 5 -39.34 20.66 17.36
N ILE A 6 -39.47 21.99 17.25
CA ILE A 6 -38.64 22.81 16.35
C ILE A 6 -37.18 22.83 16.81
N SER A 7 -36.92 22.91 18.12
CA SER A 7 -35.56 22.87 18.67
C SER A 7 -34.86 21.52 18.52
N PHE A 8 -35.60 20.41 18.56
CA PHE A 8 -35.06 19.06 18.32
C PHE A 8 -34.74 18.82 16.84
N ALA A 9 -35.52 19.41 15.92
CA ALA A 9 -35.30 19.30 14.48
C ALA A 9 -34.03 20.05 14.03
N ILE A 10 -33.76 21.24 14.58
CA ILE A 10 -32.54 22.02 14.26
C ILE A 10 -31.27 21.38 14.83
N PHE A 11 -31.34 20.76 16.01
CA PHE A 11 -30.20 20.03 16.59
C PHE A 11 -29.86 18.79 15.75
N SER A 12 -30.87 18.11 15.21
CA SER A 12 -30.70 16.94 14.33
C SER A 12 -30.16 17.31 12.95
N PHE A 13 -30.49 18.49 12.41
CA PHE A 13 -30.04 18.94 11.09
C PHE A 13 -28.56 19.39 11.10
N MET A 14 -28.08 19.93 12.22
CA MET A 14 -26.67 20.33 12.39
C MET A 14 -25.72 19.13 12.49
N ILE A 15 -26.15 18.02 13.08
CA ILE A 15 -25.32 16.81 13.25
C ILE A 15 -24.99 16.14 11.90
N SER A 16 -25.90 16.22 10.92
CA SER A 16 -25.68 15.62 9.60
C SER A 16 -24.60 16.34 8.78
N SER A 17 -24.44 17.66 8.96
CA SER A 17 -23.48 18.45 8.19
C SER A 17 -22.06 18.39 8.77
N THR A 18 -21.89 18.03 10.04
CA THR A 18 -20.56 17.97 10.68
C THR A 18 -19.80 16.72 10.28
N PHE A 19 -20.48 15.59 10.08
CA PHE A 19 -19.82 14.32 9.75
C PHE A 19 -19.11 14.34 8.39
N ALA A 20 -19.72 14.93 7.36
CA ALA A 20 -19.07 15.07 6.05
C ALA A 20 -17.88 16.04 6.10
N ALA A 21 -18.04 17.15 6.83
CA ALA A 21 -16.97 18.14 7.02
C ALA A 21 -15.78 17.57 7.80
N THR A 22 -16.02 16.73 8.80
CA THR A 22 -14.93 16.08 9.56
C THR A 22 -14.20 15.04 8.71
N CYS A 23 -14.90 14.26 7.89
CA CYS A 23 -14.27 13.29 6.98
C CYS A 23 -13.30 13.95 6.00
N SER A 24 -13.67 15.09 5.41
CA SER A 24 -12.80 15.81 4.46
C SER A 24 -11.50 16.30 5.11
N VAL A 25 -11.59 16.84 6.33
CA VAL A 25 -10.42 17.32 7.10
C VAL A 25 -9.54 16.16 7.55
N MET A 26 -10.14 15.07 8.04
CA MET A 26 -9.40 13.88 8.45
C MET A 26 -8.69 13.21 7.27
N ALA A 27 -9.35 13.11 6.11
CA ALA A 27 -8.73 12.58 4.89
C ALA A 27 -7.51 13.41 4.47
N SER A 28 -7.65 14.75 4.46
CA SER A 28 -6.56 15.69 4.15
C SER A 28 -5.42 15.66 5.17
N SER A 29 -5.71 15.26 6.41
CA SER A 29 -4.74 15.16 7.50
C SER A 29 -4.00 13.81 7.54
N GLY A 30 -4.20 12.94 6.54
CA GLY A 30 -3.50 11.65 6.42
C GLY A 30 -4.12 10.51 7.24
N TYR A 31 -5.34 10.66 7.75
CA TYR A 31 -5.99 9.59 8.53
C TYR A 31 -6.34 8.37 7.66
N CYS A 32 -6.46 8.55 6.34
CA CYS A 32 -6.71 7.45 5.39
C CYS A 32 -5.51 6.51 5.21
N VAL A 33 -4.27 6.97 5.46
CA VAL A 33 -3.06 6.14 5.41
C VAL A 33 -2.59 5.68 6.78
N ASN A 34 -3.17 6.22 7.86
CA ASN A 34 -2.80 5.88 9.23
C ASN A 34 -3.34 4.50 9.62
N SER A 35 -2.46 3.56 9.95
CA SER A 35 -2.85 2.18 10.28
C SER A 35 -3.85 2.04 11.43
N VAL A 36 -3.87 2.99 12.38
CA VAL A 36 -4.81 2.99 13.52
C VAL A 36 -6.19 3.48 13.09
N TYR A 37 -6.26 4.55 12.29
CA TYR A 37 -7.52 5.19 11.93
C TYR A 37 -8.11 4.70 10.61
N ARG A 38 -7.32 4.04 9.76
CA ARG A 38 -7.71 3.66 8.40
C ARG A 38 -8.95 2.79 8.36
N SER A 39 -9.11 1.85 9.30
CA SER A 39 -10.33 1.02 9.34
C SER A 39 -11.59 1.86 9.56
N VAL A 40 -11.52 2.85 10.46
CA VAL A 40 -12.64 3.75 10.75
C VAL A 40 -12.87 4.69 9.55
N MET A 41 -11.80 5.27 9.00
CA MET A 41 -11.89 6.14 7.83
C MET A 41 -12.45 5.41 6.61
N CYS A 42 -12.08 4.16 6.37
CA CYS A 42 -12.62 3.40 5.25
C CYS A 42 -14.04 2.87 5.47
N SER A 43 -14.51 2.80 6.72
CA SER A 43 -15.90 2.46 7.02
C SER A 43 -16.82 3.69 6.91
N SER A 44 -16.34 4.83 7.38
CA SER A 44 -17.17 6.02 7.61
C SER A 44 -16.91 7.17 6.63
N CYS A 45 -15.72 7.26 6.07
CA CYS A 45 -15.24 8.35 5.21
C CYS A 45 -14.63 7.84 3.90
N SER A 46 -15.09 6.68 3.40
CA SER A 46 -14.49 6.00 2.24
C SER A 46 -14.46 6.87 0.99
N THR A 47 -15.51 7.66 0.75
CA THR A 47 -15.58 8.62 -0.37
C THR A 47 -14.41 9.58 -0.31
N GLU A 48 -14.14 10.19 0.84
CA GLU A 48 -13.07 11.18 0.99
C GLU A 48 -11.68 10.57 0.89
N CYS A 49 -11.50 9.37 1.45
CA CYS A 49 -10.25 8.63 1.27
C CYS A 49 -10.03 8.19 -0.18
N ASN A 50 -11.09 7.83 -0.89
CA ASN A 50 -11.03 7.43 -2.30
C ASN A 50 -10.78 8.64 -3.22
N THR A 51 -11.29 9.84 -2.91
CA THR A 51 -10.97 11.06 -3.66
C THR A 51 -9.54 11.52 -3.44
N VAL A 52 -8.95 11.30 -2.26
CA VAL A 52 -7.49 11.50 -2.09
C VAL A 52 -6.70 10.55 -3.00
N GLY A 53 -7.16 9.30 -3.13
CA GLY A 53 -6.58 8.33 -4.07
C GLY A 53 -5.24 7.74 -3.62
N GLY A 54 -4.61 6.96 -4.50
CA GLY A 54 -3.33 6.31 -4.21
C GLY A 54 -3.36 5.45 -2.95
N ASP A 55 -2.37 5.64 -2.09
CA ASP A 55 -2.20 4.94 -0.81
C ASP A 55 -3.34 5.22 0.19
N ALA A 56 -3.99 6.38 0.06
CA ALA A 56 -5.10 6.79 0.90
C ALA A 56 -6.43 6.15 0.47
N ALA A 57 -6.51 5.63 -0.75
CA ALA A 57 -7.73 4.98 -1.22
C ALA A 57 -8.08 3.78 -0.35
N CYS A 58 -9.36 3.63 -0.04
CA CYS A 58 -9.89 2.47 0.66
C CYS A 58 -10.04 1.25 -0.25
N THR A 59 -9.77 1.42 -1.54
CA THR A 59 -9.72 0.33 -2.51
C THR A 59 -8.60 -0.63 -2.13
N VAL A 60 -9.00 -1.89 -1.94
CA VAL A 60 -8.08 -2.96 -1.57
C VAL A 60 -7.68 -3.69 -2.85
N ALA A 61 -6.41 -4.10 -2.95
CA ALA A 61 -5.95 -4.92 -4.07
C ALA A 61 -6.81 -6.19 -4.21
N THR A 62 -7.18 -6.57 -5.44
CA THR A 62 -7.87 -7.85 -5.68
C THR A 62 -6.83 -8.96 -5.73
N ALA A 63 -6.93 -9.97 -4.86
CA ALA A 63 -5.92 -11.03 -4.82
C ALA A 63 -5.80 -11.78 -6.15
N SER A 64 -4.59 -12.15 -6.54
CA SER A 64 -4.29 -12.88 -7.78
C SER A 64 -3.99 -14.35 -7.51
N THR A 65 -4.29 -15.20 -8.49
CA THR A 65 -4.01 -16.65 -8.47
C THR A 65 -2.76 -17.04 -9.26
N SER A 66 -2.08 -16.07 -9.89
CA SER A 66 -0.91 -16.30 -10.75
C SER A 66 0.40 -16.52 -9.99
N CYS A 67 0.42 -16.30 -8.68
CA CYS A 67 1.54 -16.57 -7.80
C CYS A 67 1.03 -16.83 -6.37
N THR A 68 1.94 -17.05 -5.43
CA THR A 68 1.65 -17.29 -4.01
C THR A 68 2.26 -16.22 -3.12
N ASP A 69 1.71 -16.08 -1.91
CA ASP A 69 2.34 -15.29 -0.87
C ASP A 69 3.47 -16.08 -0.20
N GLU A 70 4.56 -15.40 0.12
CA GLU A 70 5.69 -15.96 0.87
C GLU A 70 5.47 -15.83 2.39
N ALA A 71 4.82 -14.75 2.83
CA ALA A 71 4.51 -14.52 4.23
C ALA A 71 3.12 -15.05 4.61
N THR A 72 2.96 -15.45 5.86
CA THR A 72 1.71 -16.09 6.36
C THR A 72 0.64 -15.10 6.79
N ASN A 73 1.02 -13.84 7.08
CA ASN A 73 0.12 -12.79 7.57
C ASN A 73 -0.34 -11.82 6.48
N CYS A 74 -0.18 -12.16 5.20
CA CYS A 74 -0.50 -11.28 4.07
C CYS A 74 -1.96 -10.80 4.07
N ALA A 75 -2.91 -11.68 4.39
CA ALA A 75 -4.33 -11.32 4.48
C ALA A 75 -4.58 -10.15 5.45
N SER A 76 -3.88 -10.11 6.59
CA SER A 76 -3.98 -9.03 7.57
C SER A 76 -3.29 -7.74 7.12
N LEU A 77 -2.32 -7.82 6.20
CA LEU A 77 -1.56 -6.68 5.70
C LEU A 77 -2.07 -6.16 4.34
N LYS A 78 -3.12 -6.76 3.79
CA LYS A 78 -3.66 -6.45 2.47
C LYS A 78 -3.98 -4.96 2.26
N TYR A 79 -4.39 -4.28 3.33
CA TYR A 79 -4.70 -2.85 3.29
C TYR A 79 -3.48 -1.94 3.14
N LEU A 80 -2.28 -2.47 3.38
CA LEU A 80 -1.00 -1.78 3.24
C LEU A 80 -0.37 -1.98 1.87
N CYS A 81 -0.96 -2.80 1.00
CA CYS A 81 -0.40 -3.08 -0.33
C CYS A 81 -0.10 -1.79 -1.09
N THR A 82 -0.95 -0.76 -0.97
CA THR A 82 -0.72 0.53 -1.61
C THR A 82 0.09 1.50 -0.77
N ASN A 83 0.29 1.28 0.53
CA ASN A 83 0.99 2.23 1.40
C ASN A 83 2.46 2.39 0.99
N ALA A 84 2.92 3.62 0.72
CA ALA A 84 4.27 3.93 0.27
C ALA A 84 5.38 3.28 1.11
N THR A 85 5.18 3.14 2.42
CA THR A 85 6.16 2.55 3.34
C THR A 85 6.29 1.04 3.16
N TYR A 86 5.17 0.36 2.87
CA TYR A 86 5.10 -1.09 2.90
C TYR A 86 4.95 -1.74 1.52
N LYS A 87 4.57 -0.98 0.48
CA LYS A 87 4.22 -1.50 -0.85
C LYS A 87 5.32 -2.34 -1.48
N THR A 88 6.60 -1.96 -1.31
CA THR A 88 7.74 -2.70 -1.87
C THR A 88 8.00 -4.02 -1.13
N LEU A 89 7.86 -4.02 0.20
CA LEU A 89 8.01 -5.24 0.99
C LEU A 89 6.85 -6.21 0.70
N LEU A 90 5.64 -5.68 0.67
CA LEU A 90 4.42 -6.44 0.40
C LEU A 90 4.37 -6.96 -1.03
N SER A 91 4.92 -6.23 -2.01
CA SER A 91 5.04 -6.75 -3.37
C SER A 91 6.05 -7.87 -3.52
N GLN A 92 6.93 -8.10 -2.54
CA GLN A 92 7.88 -9.21 -2.55
C GLN A 92 7.42 -10.38 -1.69
N ARG A 93 6.68 -10.12 -0.60
CA ARG A 93 6.31 -11.13 0.39
C ARG A 93 4.83 -11.54 0.32
N CYS A 94 3.99 -10.68 -0.24
CA CYS A 94 2.54 -10.85 -0.34
C CYS A 94 2.06 -10.62 -1.77
N GLN A 95 2.78 -11.23 -2.73
CA GLN A 95 2.59 -11.01 -4.16
C GLN A 95 1.16 -11.31 -4.61
N ALA A 96 0.60 -12.43 -4.15
CA ALA A 96 -0.75 -12.86 -4.50
C ALA A 96 -1.80 -11.94 -3.85
N THR A 97 -1.64 -11.67 -2.55
CA THR A 97 -2.55 -10.81 -1.80
C THR A 97 -2.59 -9.37 -2.34
N CYS A 98 -1.44 -8.84 -2.74
CA CYS A 98 -1.31 -7.48 -3.27
C CYS A 98 -1.44 -7.37 -4.79
N ASN A 99 -1.68 -8.48 -5.50
CA ASN A 99 -1.76 -8.53 -6.96
C ASN A 99 -0.52 -7.97 -7.67
N THR A 100 0.64 -8.43 -7.24
CA THR A 100 1.96 -7.96 -7.70
C THR A 100 2.82 -9.09 -8.23
N CYS A 101 2.19 -10.19 -8.67
CA CYS A 101 2.86 -11.32 -9.30
C CYS A 101 3.72 -10.82 -10.48
N GLY A 102 5.04 -10.97 -10.36
CA GLY A 102 6.02 -10.33 -11.25
C GLY A 102 6.96 -9.33 -10.54
N GLY A 103 6.85 -9.18 -9.22
CA GLY A 103 7.80 -8.45 -8.37
C GLY A 103 7.77 -6.93 -8.52
N SER A 104 6.79 -6.40 -9.26
CA SER A 104 6.60 -4.95 -9.42
C SER A 104 5.89 -4.38 -8.20
N ALA A 105 6.30 -3.19 -7.75
CA ALA A 105 5.66 -2.54 -6.60
C ALA A 105 4.16 -2.35 -6.84
N ALA A 106 3.37 -2.63 -5.80
CA ALA A 106 1.92 -2.44 -5.85
C ALA A 106 1.62 -0.98 -6.19
N THR A 107 0.98 -0.79 -7.34
CA THR A 107 0.55 0.52 -7.83
C THR A 107 -0.96 0.52 -7.83
N THR A 108 -1.58 1.63 -7.47
CA THR A 108 -3.01 1.81 -7.67
C THR A 108 -3.31 1.81 -9.16
N THR A 109 -3.78 0.68 -9.68
CA THR A 109 -4.34 0.59 -11.02
C THR A 109 -5.65 1.35 -11.05
N THR A 110 -5.60 2.64 -11.38
CA THR A 110 -6.76 3.32 -11.98
C THR A 110 -7.02 2.62 -13.30
N THR A 111 -8.20 2.00 -13.44
CA THR A 111 -8.68 1.40 -14.69
C THR A 111 -8.79 2.49 -15.77
N GLY A 112 -7.66 2.82 -16.40
CA GLY A 112 -7.58 3.42 -17.71
C GLY A 112 -7.34 2.30 -18.70
N ALA A 113 -8.20 2.21 -19.72
CA ALA A 113 -8.16 1.21 -20.76
C ALA A 113 -6.73 0.97 -21.28
N ALA A 114 -6.29 -0.28 -21.18
CA ALA A 114 -5.05 -0.76 -21.75
C ALA A 114 -5.05 -0.49 -23.27
N THR A 115 -4.15 0.37 -23.73
CA THR A 115 -3.63 0.27 -25.10
C THR A 115 -2.33 -0.51 -25.01
N THR A 116 -2.39 -1.73 -25.52
CA THR A 116 -1.29 -2.67 -25.67
C THR A 116 -0.12 -2.01 -26.40
N THR A 117 1.06 -1.97 -25.78
CA THR A 117 2.31 -2.01 -26.53
C THR A 117 3.31 -2.86 -25.77
N THR A 118 3.32 -4.14 -26.13
CA THR A 118 4.42 -5.08 -25.94
C THR A 118 5.74 -4.47 -26.44
N THR A 119 6.75 -4.39 -25.59
CA THR A 119 8.14 -4.55 -26.04
C THR A 119 8.92 -5.31 -24.98
N SER A 120 9.19 -6.56 -25.34
CA SER A 120 10.12 -7.47 -24.69
C SER A 120 11.54 -6.89 -24.72
N SER A 121 12.27 -7.01 -23.62
CA SER A 121 13.74 -7.03 -23.65
C SER A 121 14.23 -7.90 -22.51
N SER A 122 14.24 -9.19 -22.82
CA SER A 122 15.12 -10.19 -22.22
C SER A 122 16.58 -9.77 -22.44
N ALA A 123 17.39 -9.80 -21.38
CA ALA A 123 18.82 -9.97 -21.50
C ALA A 123 19.19 -11.28 -20.78
N THR A 124 19.33 -12.33 -21.58
CA THR A 124 19.90 -13.63 -21.22
C THR A 124 21.37 -13.63 -21.65
N THR A 125 22.27 -14.00 -20.73
CA THR A 125 23.58 -14.69 -20.95
C THR A 125 24.30 -14.70 -19.60
N THR A 126 25.00 -15.70 -19.08
CA THR A 126 25.27 -17.12 -19.35
C THR A 126 26.05 -17.57 -18.10
N VAL A 127 25.86 -18.81 -17.68
CA VAL A 127 26.68 -19.50 -16.67
C VAL A 127 28.14 -19.62 -17.10
N ASP A 128 29.08 -19.43 -16.17
CA ASP A 128 30.35 -20.16 -16.15
C ASP A 128 30.71 -20.48 -14.69
N SER A 129 31.08 -21.74 -14.46
CA SER A 129 31.37 -22.33 -13.16
C SER A 129 32.84 -22.71 -13.07
N SER A 130 33.39 -22.47 -11.88
CA SER A 130 34.47 -23.22 -11.23
C SER A 130 35.92 -22.97 -11.68
N ALA A 131 36.73 -22.48 -10.75
CA ALA A 131 37.85 -23.26 -10.20
C ALA A 131 38.46 -22.63 -8.93
N THR A 132 38.40 -23.41 -7.87
CA THR A 132 39.31 -23.54 -6.72
C THR A 132 40.74 -22.99 -6.90
N THR A 133 41.25 -22.19 -5.94
CA THR A 133 42.60 -22.41 -5.35
C THR A 133 42.75 -21.74 -3.98
N THR A 134 43.19 -22.55 -3.02
CA THR A 134 43.65 -22.26 -1.65
C THR A 134 44.99 -21.50 -1.61
N THR A 135 45.36 -20.94 -0.45
CA THR A 135 46.73 -20.68 0.14
C THR A 135 46.92 -19.21 0.56
N THR A 136 46.75 -18.83 1.84
CA THR A 136 47.73 -18.79 2.97
C THR A 136 48.41 -17.41 3.13
N GLU A 137 48.06 -16.75 4.25
CA GLU A 137 48.91 -16.04 5.22
C GLU A 137 50.12 -15.21 4.74
N SER A 138 50.17 -13.90 5.06
CA SER A 138 51.30 -13.32 5.81
C SER A 138 51.07 -11.86 6.26
N THR A 139 51.36 -11.64 7.53
CA THR A 139 51.52 -10.41 8.32
C THR A 139 52.41 -9.35 7.67
N THR A 140 52.12 -8.05 7.87
CA THR A 140 53.16 -7.02 8.13
C THR A 140 52.56 -5.80 8.82
N THR A 141 53.01 -5.58 10.05
CA THR A 141 52.94 -4.37 10.87
C THR A 141 53.72 -3.23 10.23
N THR A 142 53.23 -1.99 10.29
CA THR A 142 54.09 -0.80 10.11
C THR A 142 53.68 0.30 11.09
N THR A 143 54.53 0.46 12.11
CA THR A 143 54.68 1.57 13.03
C THR A 143 55.83 2.46 12.51
N THR A 144 55.96 3.67 13.07
CA THR A 144 57.06 4.69 12.97
C THR A 144 56.80 5.73 11.88
N VAL A 145 56.77 7.05 12.15
CA VAL A 145 57.54 7.91 13.09
C VAL A 145 56.66 8.85 13.89
#